data_AF-D6EBN2-F1
#
_entry.id   AF-D6EBN2-F1
#
_cell.length_a   1.000
_cell.length_b   1.000
_cell.length_c   1.000
_cell.angle_alpha   90.00
_cell.angle_beta   90.00
_cell.angle_gamma   90.00
#
_symmetry.space_group_name_H-M   'P 1'
#
loop_
_entity.id
_entity.type
_entity.pdbx_description
1 polymer ?
#
loop_
_entity_poly.entity_id
_entity_poly.type
_entity_poly.pdbx_seq_one_letter_code
_entity_poly.pdbx_strand_id
1 'polypeptide(L)'
;MGTEDVIRAEIEKLGRLTPEQEDILYNISLKQDELGRESTNLLMEKVKGSPLYEPMIEREYLTYDVFNHGGKHEIACLYVTLKGLRYCIMFADELSARRKLNPAGAPWKRAC
;
A
#
# COMPACT_ATOMS: atom_id res chain seq x y z
N MET A 1 10.40 12.40 8.05
CA MET A 1 10.75 11.91 6.70
C MET A 1 11.22 10.47 6.84
N GLY A 2 10.43 9.48 6.41
CA GLY A 2 10.71 8.05 6.68
C GLY A 2 11.90 7.52 5.87
N THR A 3 13.10 7.58 6.42
CA THR A 3 14.31 6.95 5.87
C THR A 3 14.25 5.44 6.07
N GLU A 4 15.12 4.68 5.40
CA GLU A 4 15.19 3.22 5.57
C GLU A 4 15.44 2.83 7.04
N ASP A 5 16.33 3.54 7.74
CA ASP A 5 16.62 3.28 9.16
C ASP A 5 15.39 3.47 10.04
N VAL A 6 14.57 4.50 9.76
CA VAL A 6 13.31 4.72 10.48
C VAL A 6 12.32 3.59 10.21
N ILE A 7 12.26 3.10 8.97
CA ILE A 7 11.39 1.99 8.61
C ILE A 7 11.86 0.70 9.29
N ARG A 8 13.18 0.43 9.33
CA ARG A 8 13.75 -0.74 10.02
C ARG A 8 13.48 -0.70 11.51
N ALA A 9 13.77 0.43 12.18
CA ALA A 9 13.52 0.60 13.60
C ALA A 9 12.02 0.45 13.96
N GLU A 10 11.13 0.93 13.09
CA GLU A 10 9.70 0.73 13.27
C GLU A 10 9.29 -0.75 13.12
N ILE A 11 9.83 -1.46 12.12
CA ILE A 11 9.58 -2.89 11.92
C ILE A 11 10.10 -3.70 13.12
N GLU A 12 11.26 -3.36 13.67
CA GLU A 12 11.81 -3.99 14.88
C GLU A 12 10.90 -3.78 16.09
N LYS A 13 10.29 -2.59 16.21
CA LYS A 13 9.43 -2.24 17.35
C LYS A 13 8.00 -2.76 17.23
N LEU A 14 7.38 -2.62 16.06
CA LEU A 14 5.95 -2.86 15.83
C LEU A 14 5.68 -4.13 15.02
N GLY A 15 6.72 -4.75 14.50
CA GLY A 15 6.60 -5.85 13.54
C GLY A 15 6.42 -5.37 12.10
N ARG A 16 6.68 -6.31 11.20
CA ARG A 16 6.42 -6.15 9.76
C ARG A 16 4.90 -6.09 9.52
N LEU A 17 4.49 -5.42 8.45
CA LEU A 17 3.12 -5.53 7.98
C LEU A 17 2.78 -6.99 7.67
N THR A 18 1.51 -7.36 7.82
CA THR A 18 1.06 -8.70 7.42
C THR A 18 1.23 -8.89 5.92
N PRO A 19 1.36 -10.14 5.42
CA PRO A 19 1.50 -10.38 3.98
C PRO A 19 0.40 -9.75 3.13
N GLU A 20 -0.84 -9.76 3.62
CA GLU A 20 -1.98 -9.16 2.91
C GLU A 20 -1.92 -7.63 2.88
N GLN A 21 -1.54 -6.99 3.98
CA GLN A 21 -1.31 -5.53 4.01
C GLN A 21 -0.18 -5.14 3.05
N GLU A 22 0.91 -5.90 3.03
CA GLU A 22 2.02 -5.68 2.12
C GLU A 22 1.63 -5.82 0.65
N ASP A 23 0.85 -6.85 0.32
CA ASP A 23 0.37 -7.07 -1.05
C ASP A 23 -0.56 -5.93 -1.49
N ILE A 24 -1.43 -5.43 -0.59
CA ILE A 24 -2.28 -4.26 -0.85
C ILE A 24 -1.42 -3.02 -1.08
N LEU A 25 -0.50 -2.71 -0.15
CA LEU A 25 0.38 -1.54 -0.23
C LEU A 25 1.18 -1.55 -1.53
N TYR A 26 1.77 -2.69 -1.87
CA TYR A 26 2.56 -2.84 -3.08
C TYR A 26 1.72 -2.65 -4.34
N ASN A 27 0.53 -3.25 -4.42
CA ASN A 27 -0.34 -3.08 -5.59
C ASN A 27 -0.82 -1.63 -5.77
N ILE A 28 -1.08 -0.88 -4.69
CA ILE A 28 -1.41 0.55 -4.78
C ILE A 28 -0.18 1.33 -5.25
N SER A 29 1.03 0.98 -4.78
CA SER A 29 2.27 1.68 -5.16
C SER A 29 2.55 1.62 -6.66
N LEU A 30 2.18 0.51 -7.32
CA LEU A 30 2.37 0.31 -8.76
C LEU A 30 1.48 1.23 -9.63
N LYS A 31 0.49 1.90 -9.03
CA LYS A 31 -0.39 2.87 -9.69
C LYS A 31 0.09 4.32 -9.55
N GLN A 32 1.26 4.51 -8.93
CA GLN A 32 1.86 5.82 -8.71
C GLN A 32 3.18 5.88 -9.45
N ASP A 33 3.18 6.53 -10.61
CA ASP A 33 4.36 6.67 -11.46
C ASP A 33 4.71 8.16 -11.66
N GLU A 34 5.65 8.42 -12.57
CA GLU A 34 6.12 9.76 -12.88
C GLU A 34 5.05 10.64 -13.58
N LEU A 35 4.05 10.02 -14.21
CA LEU A 35 3.01 10.70 -14.97
C LEU A 35 1.76 11.01 -14.13
N GLY A 36 1.61 10.38 -12.97
CA GLY A 36 0.55 10.71 -12.03
C GLY A 36 0.31 9.66 -10.97
N ARG A 37 -0.81 9.84 -10.26
CA ARG A 37 -1.28 8.92 -9.23
C ARG A 37 -2.69 8.49 -9.59
N GLU A 38 -2.89 7.21 -9.85
CA GLU A 38 -4.23 6.64 -9.91
C GLU A 38 -4.63 6.17 -8.51
N SER A 39 -5.62 6.86 -7.93
CA SER A 39 -6.10 6.57 -6.58
C SER A 39 -6.80 5.21 -6.51
N THR A 40 -6.64 4.50 -5.40
CA THR A 40 -7.48 3.34 -5.11
C THR A 40 -8.68 3.79 -4.28
N ASN A 41 -9.86 3.75 -4.90
CA ASN A 41 -11.09 4.32 -4.34
C ASN A 41 -11.88 3.27 -3.56
N LEU A 42 -12.20 3.58 -2.31
CA LEU A 42 -13.02 2.74 -1.43
C LEU A 42 -14.06 3.59 -0.71
N LEU A 43 -15.17 2.99 -0.31
CA LEU A 43 -16.10 3.66 0.61
C LEU A 43 -15.39 3.88 1.95
N MET A 44 -15.57 5.06 2.54
CA MET A 44 -14.90 5.45 3.79
C MET A 44 -15.19 4.48 4.94
N GLU A 45 -16.40 3.91 4.97
CA GLU A 45 -16.80 2.87 5.93
C GLU A 45 -15.98 1.57 5.85
N LYS A 46 -15.34 1.30 4.71
CA LYS A 46 -14.49 0.11 4.51
C LYS A 46 -13.03 0.36 4.87
N VAL A 47 -12.66 1.63 5.07
CA VAL A 47 -11.29 2.04 5.42
C VAL A 47 -11.18 2.30 6.92
N LYS A 48 -12.13 3.06 7.48
CA LYS A 48 -12.17 3.38 8.90
C LYS A 48 -12.36 2.13 9.76
N GLY A 49 -11.53 1.91 10.77
CA GLY A 49 -11.63 0.70 11.61
C GLY A 49 -11.17 -0.59 10.93
N SER A 50 -10.67 -0.52 9.68
CA SER A 50 -10.29 -1.71 8.93
C SER A 50 -8.95 -2.25 9.43
N PRO A 51 -8.86 -3.53 9.84
CA PRO A 51 -7.59 -4.13 10.26
C PRO A 51 -6.57 -4.21 9.10
N LEU A 52 -7.04 -4.06 7.85
CA LEU A 52 -6.18 -4.01 6.67
C LEU A 52 -5.62 -2.61 6.47
N TYR A 53 -6.46 -1.58 6.43
CA TYR A 53 -6.03 -0.23 6.03
C TYR A 53 -5.56 0.64 7.21
N GLU A 54 -6.22 0.57 8.35
CA GLU A 54 -5.97 1.47 9.48
C GLU A 54 -4.53 1.36 10.00
N PRO A 55 -3.93 0.16 10.19
CA PRO A 55 -2.52 0.08 10.60
C PRO A 55 -1.55 0.68 9.58
N MET A 56 -1.87 0.60 8.28
CA MET A 56 -1.04 1.21 7.24
C MET A 56 -1.17 2.73 7.20
N ILE A 57 -2.34 3.27 7.56
CA ILE A 57 -2.60 4.71 7.66
C ILE A 57 -1.94 5.27 8.92
N GLU A 58 -2.11 4.62 10.07
CA GLU A 58 -1.50 5.02 11.35
C GLU A 58 0.04 5.01 11.27
N ARG A 59 0.61 4.05 10.53
CA ARG A 59 2.05 3.98 10.25
C ARG A 59 2.50 4.86 9.10
N GLU A 60 1.62 5.71 8.56
CA GLU A 60 1.90 6.64 7.45
C GLU A 60 2.43 5.96 6.18
N TYR A 61 2.12 4.69 5.94
CA TYR A 61 2.43 4.02 4.68
C TYR A 61 1.39 4.30 3.61
N LEU A 62 0.13 4.42 4.03
CA LEU A 62 -0.97 4.93 3.22
C LEU A 62 -1.43 6.29 3.72
N THR A 63 -1.97 7.08 2.82
CA THR A 63 -2.79 8.27 3.10
C THR A 63 -3.99 8.26 2.18
N TYR A 64 -4.97 9.12 2.43
CA TYR A 64 -6.13 9.25 1.56
C TYR A 64 -6.71 10.65 1.58
N ASP A 65 -7.25 11.05 0.44
CA ASP A 65 -8.18 12.17 0.35
C ASP A 65 -9.61 11.64 0.44
N VAL A 66 -10.54 12.44 0.96
CA VAL A 66 -11.96 12.07 0.99
C VAL A 66 -12.72 12.88 -0.04
N PHE A 67 -13.45 12.17 -0.90
CA PHE A 67 -14.41 12.74 -1.81
C PHE A 67 -15.82 12.61 -1.24
N ASN A 68 -16.68 13.57 -1.62
CA ASN A 68 -18.06 13.67 -1.13
C ASN A 68 -18.16 13.83 0.39
N HIS A 69 -17.28 14.65 0.97
CA HIS A 69 -17.24 14.97 2.39
C HIS A 69 -18.62 15.36 2.94
N GLY A 70 -19.05 14.69 4.02
CA GLY A 70 -20.35 14.93 4.66
C GLY A 70 -21.57 14.43 3.85
N GLY A 71 -21.35 13.77 2.72
CA GLY A 71 -22.38 13.10 1.93
C GLY A 71 -22.72 11.71 2.46
N LYS A 72 -23.77 11.09 1.90
CA LYS A 72 -24.23 9.74 2.31
C LYS A 72 -23.19 8.64 2.09
N HIS A 73 -22.32 8.83 1.10
CA HIS A 73 -21.27 7.88 0.72
C HIS A 73 -19.95 8.63 0.52
N GLU A 74 -19.21 8.83 1.61
CA GLU A 74 -17.84 9.33 1.56
C GLU A 74 -16.93 8.28 0.91
N ILE A 75 -16.02 8.73 0.05
CA ILE A 75 -15.09 7.88 -0.69
C ILE A 75 -13.67 8.24 -0.26
N ALA A 76 -12.91 7.28 0.23
CA ALA A 76 -11.49 7.41 0.47
C ALA A 76 -10.70 7.07 -0.81
N CYS A 77 -9.93 8.03 -1.30
CA CYS A 77 -9.00 7.89 -2.40
C CYS A 77 -7.61 7.60 -1.82
N LEU A 78 -7.24 6.33 -1.74
CA LEU A 78 -5.99 5.88 -1.12
C LEU A 78 -4.78 6.12 -2.03
N TYR A 79 -3.69 6.53 -1.40
CA TYR A 79 -2.36 6.73 -1.97
C TYR A 79 -1.27 6.14 -1.07
N VAL A 80 -0.20 5.63 -1.67
CA VAL A 80 1.03 5.25 -0.96
C VAL A 80 1.85 6.50 -0.71
N THR A 81 2.25 6.73 0.53
CA THR A 81 3.12 7.86 0.91
C THR A 81 4.56 7.61 0.44
N LEU A 82 5.43 8.62 0.56
CA LEU A 82 6.87 8.41 0.32
C LEU A 82 7.47 7.35 1.26
N LYS A 83 7.00 7.28 2.51
CA LYS A 83 7.44 6.27 3.48
C LYS A 83 6.98 4.88 3.04
N GLY A 84 5.71 4.74 2.62
CA GLY A 84 5.18 3.48 2.08
C GLY A 84 5.86 3.03 0.79
N LEU A 85 6.24 3.97 -0.08
CA LEU A 85 6.97 3.66 -1.30
C LEU A 85 8.38 3.14 -0.99
N ARG A 86 9.08 3.77 -0.04
CA ARG A 86 10.38 3.29 0.45
C ARG A 86 10.29 1.91 1.08
N TYR A 87 9.25 1.66 1.87
CA TYR A 87 8.96 0.31 2.38
C TYR A 87 8.84 -0.70 1.23
N CYS A 88 8.05 -0.38 0.20
CA CYS A 88 7.89 -1.25 -0.97
C CYS A 88 9.21 -1.50 -1.71
N ILE A 89 10.07 -0.48 -1.84
CA ILE A 89 11.39 -0.61 -2.46
C ILE A 89 12.30 -1.54 -1.64
N MET A 90 12.33 -1.39 -0.32
CA MET A 90 13.16 -2.21 0.57
C MET A 90 12.86 -3.71 0.49
N PHE A 91 11.61 -4.08 0.20
CA PHE A 91 11.15 -5.47 0.12
C PHE A 91 10.69 -5.86 -1.30
N ALA A 92 11.10 -5.12 -2.32
CA ALA A 92 10.54 -5.23 -3.67
C ALA A 92 10.65 -6.63 -4.27
N ASP A 93 11.78 -7.32 -4.07
CA ASP A 93 11.99 -8.67 -4.60
C ASP A 93 11.00 -9.68 -4.00
N GLU A 94 10.79 -9.63 -2.68
CA GLU A 94 9.84 -10.48 -1.96
C GLU A 94 8.39 -10.15 -2.31
N LEU A 95 8.06 -8.86 -2.45
CA LEU A 95 6.72 -8.38 -2.78
C LEU A 95 6.34 -8.73 -4.22
N SER A 96 7.27 -8.50 -5.16
CA SER A 96 7.08 -8.80 -6.58
C SER A 96 6.86 -10.29 -6.81
N ALA A 97 7.67 -11.15 -6.17
CA ALA A 97 7.57 -12.60 -6.31
C ALA A 97 6.23 -13.19 -5.82
N ARG A 98 5.56 -12.52 -4.87
CA ARG A 98 4.24 -12.96 -4.36
C ARG A 98 3.08 -12.68 -5.30
N ARG A 99 3.24 -11.74 -6.24
CA ARG A 99 2.13 -11.35 -7.13
C ARG A 99 1.68 -12.54 -7.97
N LYS A 100 0.37 -12.70 -8.11
CA LYS A 100 -0.22 -13.77 -8.95
C LYS A 100 0.19 -13.67 -10.42
N LEU A 101 0.34 -12.44 -10.91
CA LEU A 101 0.71 -12.12 -12.28
C LEU A 101 2.03 -11.35 -12.28
N ASN A 102 2.84 -11.60 -13.30
CA ASN A 102 4.04 -10.85 -13.59
C ASN A 102 3.69 -9.41 -14.07
N PRO A 103 4.69 -8.53 -14.25
CA PRO A 103 4.44 -7.16 -14.72
C PRO A 103 3.71 -7.06 -16.08
N ALA A 104 3.77 -8.10 -16.92
CA ALA A 104 3.06 -8.16 -18.19
C ALA A 104 1.61 -8.69 -18.07
N GLY A 105 1.12 -8.93 -16.85
CA GLY A 105 -0.22 -9.47 -16.61
C GLY A 105 -0.35 -10.98 -16.89
N ALA A 106 0.75 -11.69 -17.11
CA ALA A 106 0.75 -13.13 -17.34
C ALA A 106 1.09 -13.90 -16.04
N PRO A 107 0.64 -15.16 -15.86
CA PRO A 107 1.15 -15.99 -14.79
C PRO A 107 2.68 -16.10 -14.84
N TRP A 108 3.32 -16.19 -13.68
CA TRP A 108 4.74 -16.52 -13.63
C TRP A 108 4.97 -17.87 -14.32
N LYS A 109 5.93 -17.92 -15.26
CA LYS A 109 6.35 -19.19 -15.85
C LYS A 109 6.91 -20.03 -14.72
N ARG A 110 6.18 -21.07 -14.29
CA ARG A 110 6.75 -22.12 -13.44
C ARG A 110 7.90 -22.72 -14.24
N ALA A 111 9.12 -22.64 -13.72
CA ALA A 111 10.18 -23.50 -14.23
C ALA A 111 9.72 -24.95 -13.95
N CYS A 112 9.45 -25.70 -15.02
CA CYS A 112 9.40 -27.16 -14.95
C CYS A 112 10.84 -27.68 -14.86
#